data_AF-A0A914GME5-F1
#
_entry.id   AF-A0A914GME5-F1
#
_cell.length_a   1.000
_cell.length_b   1.000
_cell.length_c   1.000
_cell.angle_alpha   90.00
_cell.angle_beta   90.00
_cell.angle_gamma   90.00
#
_symmetry.space_group_name_H-M   'P 1'
#
loop_
_entity.id
_entity.type
_entity.pdbx_description
1 polymer ?
#
loop_
_entity_poly.entity_id
_entity_poly.type
_entity_poly.pdbx_seq_one_letter_code
_entity_poly.pdbx_strand_id
1 'polypeptide(L)'
;MRCVINAWVMLFVALLAVHQIHANDGIMSCVLCEMVAESVITSGSATPASALSSMYKRCAQMGLMEPVCDQLVDEHARQILGMARIGVPPKNICKELKLCDH
;
A
#
# COMPACT_ATOMS: atom_id res chain seq x y z
N MET A 1 27.39 4.65 -12.46
CA MET A 1 28.22 3.79 -13.32
C MET A 1 27.27 2.98 -14.18
N ARG A 2 27.31 3.14 -15.52
CA ARG A 2 26.28 2.64 -16.44
C ARG A 2 26.40 1.11 -16.55
N CYS A 3 25.43 0.36 -16.03
CA CYS A 3 25.39 -1.10 -16.17
C CYS A 3 25.05 -1.48 -17.62
N VAL A 4 25.88 -2.34 -18.20
CA VAL A 4 25.66 -2.98 -19.49
C VAL A 4 24.68 -4.14 -19.24
N ILE A 5 23.38 -3.86 -19.26
CA ILE A 5 22.34 -4.85 -18.95
C ILE A 5 21.96 -5.58 -20.24
N ASN A 6 22.46 -6.80 -20.40
CA ASN A 6 22.07 -7.70 -21.49
C ASN A 6 20.56 -8.00 -21.39
N ALA A 7 19.84 -8.11 -22.52
CA ALA A 7 18.40 -8.36 -22.53
C ALA A 7 18.01 -9.64 -21.76
N TRP A 8 18.92 -10.62 -21.69
CA TRP A 8 18.79 -11.82 -20.88
C TRP A 8 18.87 -11.55 -19.37
N VAL A 9 19.66 -10.57 -18.94
CA VAL A 9 19.72 -10.11 -17.54
C VAL A 9 18.44 -9.37 -17.19
N MET A 10 17.85 -8.59 -18.10
CA MET A 10 16.55 -7.94 -17.85
C MET A 10 15.41 -8.98 -17.74
N LEU A 11 15.43 -10.05 -18.54
CA LEU A 11 14.47 -11.16 -18.44
C LEU A 11 14.66 -11.98 -17.15
N PHE A 12 15.90 -12.23 -16.74
CA PHE A 12 16.20 -12.87 -15.46
C PHE A 12 15.82 -11.97 -14.27
N VAL A 13 16.06 -10.66 -14.36
CA VAL A 13 15.62 -9.67 -13.36
C VAL A 13 14.10 -9.59 -13.32
N ALA A 14 13.39 -9.66 -14.44
CA ALA A 14 11.92 -9.67 -14.45
C ALA A 14 11.33 -10.93 -13.79
N LEU A 15 11.97 -12.09 -13.97
CA LEU A 15 11.59 -13.35 -13.29
C LEU A 15 11.92 -13.33 -11.79
N LEU A 16 13.05 -12.72 -11.39
CA LEU A 16 13.46 -12.59 -9.99
C LEU A 16 12.75 -11.45 -9.25
N ALA A 17 12.34 -10.38 -9.94
CA ALA A 17 11.63 -9.24 -9.35
C ALA A 17 10.21 -9.59 -8.89
N VAL A 18 9.65 -10.72 -9.36
CA VAL A 18 8.36 -11.26 -8.91
C VAL A 18 8.45 -11.98 -7.55
N HIS A 19 9.63 -12.12 -6.95
CA HIS A 19 9.76 -12.61 -5.58
C HIS A 19 10.54 -11.61 -4.69
N GLN A 20 9.78 -10.62 -4.21
CA GLN A 20 9.97 -9.96 -2.91
C GLN A 20 11.21 -9.08 -2.73
N ILE A 21 11.16 -7.85 -3.27
CA ILE A 21 11.86 -6.73 -2.60
C ILE A 21 11.00 -6.30 -1.40
N HIS A 22 11.02 -7.08 -0.32
CA HIS A 22 10.57 -6.62 1.00
C HIS A 22 11.77 -6.72 1.94
N ALA A 23 12.82 -5.93 1.65
CA ALA A 23 13.96 -5.83 2.55
C ALA A 23 13.82 -4.54 3.37
N ASN A 24 13.31 -4.70 4.61
CA ASN A 24 13.23 -3.71 5.70
C ASN A 24 12.02 -2.73 5.71
N ASP A 25 10.87 -3.15 5.19
CA ASP A 25 9.66 -2.31 4.95
C ASP A 25 8.55 -2.40 6.02
N GLY A 26 8.71 -3.15 7.11
CA GLY A 26 7.59 -3.37 8.05
C GLY A 26 7.07 -2.08 8.71
N ILE A 27 7.93 -1.09 8.96
CA ILE A 27 7.50 0.18 9.59
C ILE A 27 6.88 1.12 8.55
N MET A 28 7.45 1.19 7.34
CA MET A 28 6.98 2.11 6.30
C MET A 28 5.64 1.64 5.73
N SER A 29 5.53 0.39 5.31
CA SER A 29 4.25 -0.21 4.91
C SER A 29 3.17 -0.12 6.00
N CYS A 30 3.54 -0.26 7.28
CA CYS A 30 2.63 -0.05 8.40
C CYS A 30 2.09 1.39 8.44
N VAL A 31 2.98 2.40 8.43
CA VAL A 31 2.59 3.81 8.45
C VAL A 31 1.72 4.17 7.25
N LEU A 32 2.09 3.72 6.05
CA LEU A 32 1.30 3.96 4.83
C LEU A 32 -0.09 3.33 4.93
N CYS A 33 -0.17 2.08 5.39
CA CYS A 33 -1.45 1.40 5.59
C CYS A 33 -2.34 2.15 6.60
N GLU A 34 -1.80 2.56 7.75
CA GLU A 34 -2.59 3.24 8.78
C GLU A 34 -3.15 4.56 8.27
N MET A 35 -2.32 5.36 7.58
CA MET A 35 -2.71 6.65 7.00
C MET A 35 -3.82 6.48 5.95
N VAL A 36 -3.70 5.45 5.12
CA VAL A 36 -4.69 5.10 4.09
C VAL A 36 -5.98 4.58 4.71
N ALA A 37 -5.92 3.71 5.72
CA ALA A 37 -7.09 3.19 6.43
C ALA A 37 -7.83 4.30 7.20
N GLU A 38 -7.10 5.19 7.86
CA GLU A 38 -7.66 6.36 8.53
C GLU A 38 -8.35 7.30 7.53
N SER A 39 -7.80 7.43 6.32
CA SER A 39 -8.39 8.25 5.26
C SER A 39 -9.83 7.86 4.92
N VAL A 40 -10.13 6.56 4.94
CA VAL A 40 -11.45 5.98 4.64
C VAL A 40 -12.41 6.21 5.79
N ILE A 41 -11.96 5.98 7.03
CA ILE A 41 -12.76 6.14 8.23
C ILE A 41 -13.13 7.62 8.43
N THR A 42 -12.17 8.53 8.27
CA THR A 42 -12.38 9.98 8.46
C THR A 42 -13.17 10.63 7.33
N SER A 43 -13.08 10.11 6.10
CA SER A 43 -13.82 10.68 4.96
C SER A 43 -15.29 10.27 4.92
N GLY A 44 -15.71 9.27 5.70
CA GLY A 44 -17.12 8.83 5.72
C GLY A 44 -17.62 8.36 4.35
N SER A 45 -16.73 7.78 3.53
CA SER A 45 -17.02 7.42 2.14
C SER A 45 -18.20 6.44 2.03
N ALA A 46 -19.30 6.90 1.44
CA ALA A 46 -20.52 6.11 1.28
C ALA A 46 -20.40 4.99 0.23
N THR A 47 -19.51 5.12 -0.76
CA THR A 47 -19.36 4.17 -1.87
C THR A 47 -17.94 3.64 -1.95
N PRO A 48 -17.71 2.44 -2.53
CA PRO A 48 -16.36 1.92 -2.70
C PRO A 48 -15.48 2.83 -3.56
N ALA A 49 -16.07 3.47 -4.58
CA ALA A 49 -15.36 4.40 -5.45
C ALA A 49 -14.90 5.66 -4.72
N SER A 50 -15.75 6.25 -3.85
CA SER A 50 -15.33 7.41 -3.07
C SER A 50 -14.30 7.06 -2.00
N ALA A 51 -14.35 5.85 -1.45
CA ALA A 51 -13.35 5.36 -0.52
C ALA A 51 -11.99 5.20 -1.20
N LEU A 52 -11.96 4.54 -2.35
CA LEU A 52 -10.74 4.35 -3.14
C LEU A 52 -10.13 5.70 -3.55
N SER A 53 -10.98 6.65 -3.96
CA SER A 53 -10.53 8.02 -4.25
C SER A 53 -9.92 8.71 -3.02
N SER A 54 -10.49 8.53 -1.83
CA SER A 54 -9.92 9.04 -0.58
C SER A 54 -8.54 8.45 -0.28
N MET A 55 -8.32 7.17 -0.61
CA MET A 55 -7.06 6.46 -0.40
C MET A 55 -5.95 7.03 -1.30
N TYR A 56 -6.16 7.08 -2.62
CA TYR A 56 -5.20 7.69 -3.55
C TYR A 56 -4.97 9.17 -3.26
N LYS A 57 -6.02 9.91 -2.87
CA LYS A 57 -5.86 11.31 -2.47
C LYS A 57 -4.94 11.45 -1.26
N ARG A 58 -4.95 10.49 -0.33
CA ARG A 58 -3.99 10.46 0.78
C ARG A 58 -2.59 10.07 0.32
N CYS A 59 -2.45 9.12 -0.60
CA CYS A 59 -1.16 8.77 -1.19
C CYS A 59 -0.49 9.97 -1.88
N ALA A 60 -1.27 10.78 -2.62
CA ALA A 60 -0.76 12.00 -3.27
C ALA A 60 -0.20 13.05 -2.30
N GLN A 61 -0.58 12.99 -1.01
CA GLN A 61 -0.06 13.90 0.02
C GLN A 61 1.28 13.42 0.61
N MET A 62 1.76 12.24 0.22
CA MET A 62 2.97 11.62 0.78
C MET A 62 4.25 11.90 -0.02
N GLY A 63 4.15 12.69 -1.09
CA GLY A 63 5.30 13.16 -1.88
C GLY A 63 6.07 11.99 -2.49
N LEU A 64 7.34 11.82 -2.11
CA LEU A 64 8.20 10.77 -2.67
C LEU A 64 7.70 9.35 -2.41
N MET A 65 6.83 9.15 -1.42
CA MET A 65 6.25 7.85 -1.07
C MET A 65 4.92 7.57 -1.79
N GLU A 66 4.40 8.51 -2.58
CA GLU A 66 3.18 8.33 -3.39
C GLU A 66 3.16 7.00 -4.17
N PRO A 67 4.17 6.63 -4.97
CA PRO A 67 4.11 5.39 -5.76
C PRO A 67 4.08 4.12 -4.90
N VAL A 68 4.70 4.15 -3.71
CA VAL A 68 4.68 3.02 -2.77
C VAL A 68 3.30 2.92 -2.09
N CYS A 69 2.71 4.06 -1.76
CA CYS A 69 1.36 4.12 -1.22
C CYS A 69 0.32 3.67 -2.24
N ASP A 70 0.44 4.10 -3.50
CA ASP A 70 -0.47 3.72 -4.58
C ASP A 70 -0.44 2.20 -4.80
N GLN A 71 0.74 1.58 -4.76
CA GLN A 71 0.87 0.13 -4.80
C GLN A 71 0.16 -0.55 -3.63
N LEU A 72 0.28 -0.01 -2.41
CA LEU A 72 -0.44 -0.52 -1.25
C LEU A 72 -1.95 -0.42 -1.40
N VAL A 73 -2.44 0.67 -1.99
CA VAL A 73 -3.88 0.85 -2.31
C VAL A 73 -4.31 -0.16 -3.37
N ASP A 74 -3.55 -0.33 -4.45
CA ASP A 74 -3.85 -1.29 -5.52
C ASP A 74 -3.98 -2.73 -4.98
N GLU A 75 -3.10 -3.11 -4.06
CA GLU A 75 -3.04 -4.45 -3.48
C GLU A 75 -4.10 -4.66 -2.39
N HIS A 76 -4.32 -3.67 -1.51
CA HIS A 76 -5.04 -3.87 -0.25
C HIS A 76 -6.35 -3.08 -0.10
N ALA A 77 -6.71 -2.19 -1.04
CA ALA A 77 -7.84 -1.28 -0.86
C ALA A 77 -9.16 -1.98 -0.52
N ARG A 78 -9.44 -3.12 -1.16
CA ARG A 78 -10.67 -3.89 -0.91
C ARG A 78 -10.75 -4.38 0.54
N GLN A 79 -9.64 -4.88 1.08
CA GLN A 79 -9.59 -5.44 2.43
C GLN A 79 -9.64 -4.32 3.47
N ILE A 80 -8.86 -3.26 3.27
CA ILE A 80 -8.87 -2.06 4.11
C ILE A 80 -10.28 -1.48 4.19
N LEU A 81 -10.95 -1.28 3.04
CA LEU A 81 -12.32 -0.77 3.00
C LEU A 81 -13.31 -1.68 3.72
N GLY A 82 -13.23 -3.00 3.50
CA GLY A 82 -14.11 -3.97 4.13
C GLY A 82 -14.05 -3.90 5.65
N MET A 83 -12.83 -3.88 6.20
CA MET A 83 -12.61 -3.80 7.65
C MET A 83 -12.94 -2.42 8.22
N ALA A 84 -12.61 -1.34 7.51
CA ALA A 84 -12.94 0.03 7.92
C ALA A 84 -14.46 0.23 8.04
N ARG A 85 -15.27 -0.35 7.15
CA ARG A 85 -16.74 -0.24 7.16
C ARG A 85 -17.40 -0.89 8.37
N ILE A 86 -16.78 -1.94 8.91
CA ILE A 86 -17.28 -2.62 10.11
C ILE A 86 -16.64 -2.05 11.40
N GLY A 87 -15.94 -0.92 11.30
CA GLY A 87 -15.40 -0.19 12.43
C GLY A 87 -14.08 -0.74 13.00
N VAL A 88 -13.33 -1.55 12.23
CA VAL A 88 -11.98 -1.97 12.67
C VAL A 88 -11.05 -0.74 12.66
N PRO A 89 -10.30 -0.49 13.75
CA PRO A 89 -9.38 0.65 13.78
C PRO A 89 -8.19 0.44 12.81
N PRO A 90 -7.63 1.50 12.23
CA PRO A 90 -6.56 1.44 11.21
C PRO A 90 -5.42 0.48 11.57
N LYS A 91 -4.92 0.58 12.80
CA LYS A 91 -3.86 -0.27 13.31
C LYS A 91 -4.18 -1.77 13.25
N ASN A 92 -5.41 -2.15 13.60
CA ASN A 92 -5.81 -3.55 13.56
C ASN A 92 -6.05 -4.04 12.12
N ILE A 93 -6.53 -3.17 11.23
CA ILE A 93 -6.62 -3.45 9.79
C ILE A 93 -5.23 -3.83 9.25
N CYS A 94 -4.24 -2.99 9.55
CA CYS A 94 -2.89 -3.15 9.03
C CYS A 94 -2.14 -4.34 9.65
N LYS A 95 -2.44 -4.69 10.91
CA LYS A 95 -2.00 -5.96 11.51
C LYS A 95 -2.59 -7.19 10.81
N GLU A 96 -3.88 -7.18 10.52
CA GLU A 96 -4.54 -8.31 9.85
C GLU A 96 -3.96 -8.55 8.44
N LEU A 97 -3.57 -7.46 7.77
CA LEU A 97 -2.86 -7.50 6.48
C LEU A 97 -1.38 -7.86 6.59
N LYS A 98 -0.86 -8.07 7.81
CA LYS A 98 0.56 -8.33 8.10
C LYS A 98 1.50 -7.22 7.59
N LEU A 99 0.99 -5.99 7.53
CA LEU A 99 1.75 -4.79 7.21
C LEU A 99 2.28 -4.12 8.48
N CYS A 100 1.70 -4.42 9.65
CA CYS A 100 2.16 -3.99 10.96
C CYS A 100 2.37 -5.21 11.89
N ASP A 101 3.47 -5.23 12.64
CA ASP A 101 3.73 -6.28 13.65
C ASP A 101 3.19 -5.92 15.05
N HIS A 102 2.82 -4.65 15.31
CA HIS A 102 2.59 -4.12 16.66
C HIS A 102 1.49 -3.08 16.73
#